data_AF-A0A9D8LQI7-F1
#
_entry.id   AF-A0A9D8LQI7-F1
#
_cell.length_a   1.000
_cell.length_b   1.000
_cell.length_c   1.000
_cell.angle_alpha   90.00
_cell.angle_beta   90.00
_cell.angle_gamma   90.00
#
_symmetry.space_group_name_H-M   'P 1'
#
loop_
_entity.id
_entity.type
_entity.pdbx_description
1 polymer ?
#
loop_
_entity_poly.entity_id
_entity_poly.type
_entity_poly.pdbx_seq_one_letter_code
_entity_poly.pdbx_strand_id
1 'polypeptide(L)'
;MTRLGKHQLGLLSGLGSPSMRLVVACKLSDSLERQGLLKSDHSGGFVGITPAGLRRLADELEAGRLAHLMPKYPDPAQEKA
;
A
#
# COMPACT_ATOMS: atom_id res chain seq x y z
N MET A 1 -18.88 11.00 -7.84
CA MET A 1 -17.85 9.94 -7.84
C MET A 1 -18.49 8.64 -8.29
N THR A 2 -17.95 7.98 -9.31
CA THR A 2 -18.45 6.70 -9.83
C THR A 2 -18.12 5.59 -8.83
N ARG A 3 -19.08 4.70 -8.55
CA ARG A 3 -18.87 3.58 -7.62
C ARG A 3 -17.94 2.55 -8.25
N LEU A 4 -16.94 2.08 -7.50
CA LEU A 4 -16.03 1.04 -7.98
C LEU A 4 -16.75 -0.31 -8.11
N GLY A 5 -16.45 -1.03 -9.20
CA GLY A 5 -16.96 -2.38 -9.43
C GLY A 5 -16.23 -3.44 -8.61
N LYS A 6 -16.83 -4.64 -8.49
CA LYS A 6 -16.30 -5.75 -7.67
C LYS A 6 -14.85 -6.14 -7.99
N HIS A 7 -14.45 -6.11 -9.26
CA HIS A 7 -13.09 -6.43 -9.69
C HIS A 7 -12.09 -5.32 -9.35
N GLN A 8 -12.52 -4.06 -9.45
CA GLN A 8 -11.71 -2.90 -9.04
C GLN A 8 -11.50 -2.91 -7.52
N LEU A 9 -12.56 -3.21 -6.76
CA LEU A 9 -12.46 -3.41 -5.31
C LEU A 9 -11.58 -4.60 -4.95
N GLY A 10 -11.68 -5.71 -5.69
CA GLY A 10 -10.80 -6.88 -5.52
C GLY A 10 -9.33 -6.53 -5.72
N LEU A 11 -8.99 -5.82 -6.82
CA LEU A 11 -7.63 -5.36 -7.08
C LEU A 11 -7.12 -4.42 -5.97
N LEU A 12 -7.90 -3.42 -5.58
CA LEU A 12 -7.53 -2.50 -4.50
C LEU A 12 -7.36 -3.22 -3.15
N SER A 13 -8.21 -4.20 -2.85
CA SER A 13 -8.07 -5.01 -1.65
C SER A 13 -6.79 -5.85 -1.65
N GLY A 14 -6.35 -6.33 -2.83
CA GLY A 14 -5.08 -7.01 -3.00
C GLY A 14 -3.88 -6.08 -2.78
N LEU A 15 -3.95 -4.85 -3.30
CA LEU A 15 -2.90 -3.83 -3.11
C LEU A 15 -2.78 -3.36 -1.66
N GLY A 16 -3.88 -3.36 -0.91
CA GLY A 16 -3.91 -3.01 0.51
C GLY A 16 -3.66 -4.19 1.47
N SER A 17 -3.58 -5.42 0.95
CA SER A 17 -3.42 -6.62 1.78
C SER A 17 -1.95 -6.90 2.11
N PRO A 18 -1.63 -7.31 3.36
CA PRO A 18 -0.29 -7.78 3.74
C PRO A 18 0.14 -9.07 3.01
N SER A 19 -0.73 -9.67 2.18
CA SER A 19 -0.35 -10.76 1.26
C SER A 19 0.78 -10.35 0.30
N MET A 20 1.00 -9.05 0.06
CA MET A 20 2.29 -8.51 -0.38
C MET A 20 3.25 -8.46 0.83
N ARG A 21 3.83 -9.63 1.12
CA ARG A 21 4.68 -10.03 2.27
C ARG A 21 5.84 -9.09 2.67
N LEU A 22 5.60 -7.92 3.25
CA LEU A 22 6.72 -7.07 3.72
C LEU A 22 6.54 -6.34 5.05
N VAL A 23 5.53 -6.66 5.86
CA VAL A 23 5.47 -6.12 7.24
C VAL A 23 6.07 -7.14 8.22
N VAL A 24 7.39 -7.16 8.27
CA VAL A 24 8.13 -7.89 9.32
C VAL A 24 8.17 -7.02 10.57
N ALA A 25 8.03 -7.63 11.75
CA ALA A 25 8.26 -6.95 13.02
C ALA A 25 9.67 -6.35 13.05
N CYS A 26 9.74 -5.03 12.96
CA CYS A 26 10.97 -4.26 12.98
C CYS A 26 10.66 -2.85 13.46
N LYS A 27 11.70 -2.09 13.83
CA LYS A 27 11.55 -0.74 14.39
C LYS A 27 10.73 0.21 13.51
N LEU A 28 10.75 0.02 12.19
CA LEU A 28 9.95 0.81 11.24
C LEU A 28 8.46 0.45 11.32
N SER A 29 8.12 -0.84 11.32
CA SER A 29 6.74 -1.32 11.47
C SER A 29 6.13 -0.86 12.80
N ASP A 30 6.89 -0.96 13.90
CA ASP A 30 6.46 -0.48 15.23
C ASP A 30 6.25 1.04 15.27
N SER A 31 7.07 1.79 14.52
CA SER A 31 6.91 3.24 14.40
C SER A 31 5.63 3.59 13.63
N LEU A 32 5.38 2.92 12.51
CA LEU A 32 4.19 3.13 11.69
C LEU A 32 2.90 2.71 12.43
N GLU A 33 2.97 1.67 13.26
CA GLU A 33 1.88 1.26 14.14
C GLU A 33 1.58 2.29 15.22
N ARG A 34 2.63 2.80 15.91
CA ARG A 34 2.46 3.87 16.90
C ARG A 34 1.87 5.15 16.30
N GLN A 35 2.08 5.38 15.01
CA GLN A 35 1.47 6.47 14.24
C GLN A 35 0.05 6.15 13.75
N GLY A 36 -0.47 4.93 14.00
CA GLY A 36 -1.79 4.49 13.56
C GLY A 36 -1.89 4.20 12.06
N LEU A 37 -0.76 4.05 11.37
CA LEU A 37 -0.71 3.82 9.92
C LEU A 37 -0.73 2.33 9.56
N LEU A 38 -0.26 1.48 10.48
CA LEU A 38 -0.37 0.02 10.40
C LEU A 38 -1.21 -0.52 11.57
N LYS A 39 -1.76 -1.71 11.38
CA LYS A 39 -2.47 -2.46 12.41
C LYS A 39 -1.77 -3.79 12.66
N SER A 40 -1.46 -4.08 13.92
CA SER A 40 -1.03 -5.40 14.38
C SER A 40 -2.21 -6.30 14.75
N ASP A 41 -1.96 -7.61 14.77
CA ASP A 41 -2.76 -8.58 15.50
C ASP A 41 -2.27 -8.64 16.95
N HIS A 42 -3.07 -9.27 17.79
CA HIS A 42 -2.76 -9.48 19.21
C HIS A 42 -1.54 -10.38 19.46
N SER A 43 -0.96 -10.97 18.41
CA SER A 43 0.20 -11.87 18.45
C SER A 43 1.50 -11.17 17.98
N GLY A 44 1.46 -9.86 17.70
CA GLY A 44 2.61 -9.09 17.22
C GLY A 44 2.89 -9.24 15.71
N GLY A 45 2.02 -9.94 14.97
CA GLY A 45 2.01 -9.95 13.51
C GLY A 45 1.29 -8.72 12.96
N PHE A 46 1.69 -8.21 11.80
CA PHE A 46 0.99 -7.09 11.18
C PHE A 46 -0.12 -7.55 10.24
N VAL A 47 -1.33 -7.03 10.45
CA VAL A 47 -2.57 -7.43 9.75
C VAL A 47 -2.88 -6.54 8.55
N GLY A 48 -2.25 -5.37 8.46
CA GLY A 48 -2.34 -4.53 7.26
C GLY A 48 -2.22 -3.04 7.52
N ILE A 49 -2.34 -2.28 6.44
CA ILE A 49 -2.37 -0.81 6.45
C ILE A 49 -3.75 -0.30 6.89
N THR A 50 -3.78 0.75 7.70
CA THR A 50 -5.05 1.38 8.12
C THR A 50 -5.57 2.34 7.03
N PRO A 51 -6.83 2.79 7.10
CA PRO A 51 -7.31 3.86 6.23
C PRO A 51 -6.49 5.16 6.35
N ALA A 52 -5.94 5.46 7.54
CA ALA A 52 -5.05 6.60 7.71
C ALA A 52 -3.71 6.39 7.00
N GLY A 53 -3.15 5.18 7.08
CA GLY A 53 -1.96 4.78 6.31
C GLY A 53 -2.16 4.92 4.81
N LEU A 54 -3.31 4.49 4.28
CA LEU A 54 -3.62 4.61 2.85
C LEU A 54 -3.75 6.07 2.40
N ARG A 55 -4.40 6.93 3.20
CA ARG A 55 -4.48 8.36 2.90
C ARG A 55 -3.10 9.01 2.92
N ARG A 56 -2.30 8.69 3.93
CA ARG A 56 -0.93 9.20 4.01
C ARG A 56 -0.11 8.77 2.79
N LEU A 57 -0.22 7.51 2.38
CA LEU A 57 0.45 7.01 1.18
C LEU A 57 0.04 7.80 -0.07
N ALA A 58 -1.25 8.14 -0.20
CA ALA A 58 -1.74 8.98 -1.29
C ALA A 58 -1.14 10.39 -1.24
N ASP A 59 -1.09 11.03 -0.06
CA ASP A 59 -0.50 12.37 0.11
C ASP A 59 1.00 12.38 -0.27
N GLU A 60 1.73 11.33 0.11
CA GLU A 60 3.16 11.17 -0.21
C GLU A 60 3.40 10.94 -1.71
N LEU A 61 2.47 10.23 -2.37
CA LEU A 61 2.47 10.02 -3.82
C LEU A 61 2.22 11.33 -4.56
N GLU A 62 1.18 12.08 -4.17
CA GLU A 62 0.85 13.37 -4.77
C GLU A 62 1.98 14.39 -4.60
N ALA A 63 2.68 14.34 -3.47
CA ALA A 63 3.86 15.16 -3.23
C ALA A 63 5.12 14.70 -3.99
N GLY A 64 5.04 13.64 -4.81
CA GLY A 64 6.14 13.14 -5.62
C GLY A 64 7.24 12.41 -4.84
N ARG A 65 7.06 12.17 -3.53
CA ARG A 65 8.10 11.59 -2.67
C ARG A 65 8.32 10.10 -2.92
N LEU A 66 7.37 9.42 -3.57
CA LEU A 66 7.45 7.99 -3.89
C LEU A 66 7.92 7.69 -5.31
N ALA A 67 8.06 8.71 -6.18
CA ALA A 67 8.32 8.52 -7.61
C ALA A 67 9.59 7.70 -7.92
N HIS A 68 10.61 7.80 -7.07
CA HIS A 68 11.86 7.06 -7.20
C HIS A 68 11.81 5.61 -6.69
N LEU A 69 10.78 5.27 -5.90
CA LEU A 69 10.55 3.92 -5.35
C LEU A 69 9.63 3.08 -6.23
N MET A 70 8.86 3.72 -7.11
CA MET A 70 7.92 3.03 -7.97
C MET A 70 8.65 2.49 -9.21
N PRO A 71 8.69 1.16 -9.42
CA PRO A 71 9.19 0.62 -10.68
C PRO A 71 8.35 1.18 -11.82
N LYS A 72 9.02 1.72 -12.84
CA LYS A 72 8.34 2.12 -14.08
C LYS A 72 7.82 0.83 -14.72
N TYR A 73 6.50 0.68 -14.78
CA TYR A 73 5.95 -0.33 -15.67
C TYR A 73 6.37 0.03 -17.10
N PRO A 74 6.88 -0.93 -17.89
CA PRO A 74 7.12 -0.69 -19.29
C PRO A 74 5.81 -0.22 -19.92
N ASP A 75 5.92 0.76 -20.80
CA ASP A 75 4.75 1.21 -21.56
C ASP A 75 4.24 0.01 -22.37
N PRO A 76 2.99 -0.44 -22.18
CA PRO A 76 2.44 -1.56 -22.94
C PRO A 76 2.43 -1.30 -24.46
N ALA A 77 2.58 -0.05 -24.90
CA ALA A 77 2.78 0.28 -26.31
C ALA A 77 4.18 -0.07 -26.85
N GLN A 78 5.18 -0.28 -25.99
CA GLN A 78 6.56 -0.62 -26.38
C GLN A 78 6.82 -2.12 -26.51
N GLU A 79 5.85 -2.98 -26.16
CA GLU A 79 5.96 -4.44 -26.27
C GLU A 79 5.69 -4.97 -27.70
N LYS A 80 5.39 -4.08 -28.65
CA LYS A 80 5.07 -4.43 -30.06
C LYS A 80 6.02 -3.79 -31.10
N ALA A 81 7.26 -3.48 -30.72
CA ALA A 81 8.29 -2.98 -31.65
C ALA A 81 9.32 -4.07 -31.97
#